data_AF-A0A3B7DJ31-F1
#
_entry.id   AF-A0A3B7DJ31-F1
#
_cell.length_a   1.000
_cell.length_b   1.000
_cell.length_c   1.000
_cell.angle_alpha   90.00
_cell.angle_beta   90.00
_cell.angle_gamma   90.00
#
_symmetry.space_group_name_H-M   'P 1'
#
loop_
_entity.id
_entity.type
_entity.pdbx_description
1 polymer ?
#
loop_
_entity_poly.entity_id
_entity_poly.type
_entity_poly.pdbx_seq_one_letter_code
_entity_poly.pdbx_strand_id
1 'polypeptide(L)'
;MRRTLPAAIAILLLAAGCGSGSPGPSAGPTSSPSGSVPSTPVATSAPAPTGSTAAAPGVVDYGDDEVTVSKPSDAGQLTGAPDDFAAFIRAELARQQASKDDVCTEKAEIHVARVDPRGWASGGLFIPQCGGNAALWAKVGGAWKEVWAGQTLPDCSILKKYRFPVAIAQGTCVQGGKEIPYTA
;
A
#
# COMPACT_ATOMS: atom_id res chain seq x y z
N MET A 1 -14.54 -36.28 -21.50
CA MET A 1 -14.61 -37.10 -20.28
C MET A 1 -14.68 -36.16 -19.08
N ARG A 2 -15.85 -36.08 -18.41
CA ARG A 2 -16.09 -35.16 -17.29
C ARG A 2 -15.55 -35.80 -16.01
N ARG A 3 -14.60 -35.16 -15.33
CA ARG A 3 -14.12 -35.55 -14.00
C ARG A 3 -14.64 -34.53 -12.99
N THR A 4 -15.61 -34.96 -12.19
CA THR A 4 -16.12 -34.28 -11.00
C THR A 4 -15.16 -34.51 -9.83
N LEU A 5 -14.67 -33.43 -9.21
CA LEU A 5 -13.91 -33.45 -7.96
C LEU A 5 -14.85 -33.12 -6.79
N PRO A 6 -14.83 -33.87 -5.67
CA PRO A 6 -15.60 -33.52 -4.48
C PRO A 6 -14.91 -32.42 -3.66
N ALA A 7 -15.70 -31.43 -3.24
CA ALA A 7 -15.33 -30.39 -2.29
C ALA A 7 -15.22 -30.98 -0.88
N ALA A 8 -14.06 -30.78 -0.23
CA ALA A 8 -13.91 -31.00 1.20
C ALA A 8 -13.85 -29.63 1.89
N ILE A 9 -14.93 -29.31 2.60
CA ILE A 9 -15.06 -28.15 3.49
C ILE A 9 -14.44 -28.55 4.83
N ALA A 10 -13.35 -27.90 5.22
CA ALA A 10 -12.80 -28.00 6.57
C ALA A 10 -13.07 -26.67 7.31
N ILE A 11 -14.07 -26.70 8.20
CA ILE A 11 -14.36 -25.64 9.16
C ILE A 11 -13.42 -25.85 10.36
N LEU A 12 -12.52 -24.90 10.59
CA LEU A 12 -11.70 -24.85 11.82
C LEU A 12 -12.21 -23.71 12.72
N LEU A 13 -12.70 -24.12 13.88
CA LEU A 13 -13.32 -23.33 14.93
C LEU A 13 -12.32 -22.43 15.66
N LEU A 14 -12.80 -21.24 16.06
CA LEU A 14 -12.11 -20.28 16.92
C LEU A 14 -11.91 -20.82 18.35
N ALA A 15 -10.75 -20.53 18.94
CA ALA A 15 -10.56 -20.52 20.39
C ALA A 15 -10.04 -19.14 20.82
N ALA A 16 -10.88 -18.40 21.55
CA ALA A 16 -10.52 -17.19 22.27
C ALA A 16 -9.79 -17.55 23.57
N GLY A 17 -8.64 -16.93 23.82
CA GLY A 17 -7.91 -17.05 25.08
C GLY A 17 -7.80 -15.70 25.78
N CYS A 18 -8.68 -15.45 26.76
CA CYS A 18 -8.49 -14.40 27.77
C CYS A 18 -7.59 -14.95 28.88
N GLY A 19 -6.47 -14.29 29.16
CA GLY A 19 -5.64 -14.55 30.33
C GLY A 19 -5.47 -13.29 31.16
N SER A 20 -6.14 -13.23 32.31
CA SER A 20 -5.94 -12.24 33.37
C SER A 20 -5.32 -12.94 34.59
N GLY A 21 -4.30 -12.36 35.21
CA GLY A 21 -3.73 -12.86 36.46
C GLY A 21 -2.59 -11.99 37.01
N SER A 22 -2.92 -11.12 37.98
CA SER A 22 -1.98 -10.37 38.83
C SER A 22 -1.32 -11.27 39.89
N PRO A 23 -0.22 -10.80 40.52
CA PRO A 23 -0.35 -10.40 41.93
C PRO A 23 0.53 -9.19 42.36
N GLY A 24 0.08 -8.46 43.39
CA GLY A 24 0.90 -7.52 44.21
C GLY A 24 1.81 -8.27 45.22
N PRO A 25 2.46 -7.62 46.23
CA PRO A 25 1.97 -6.45 46.99
C PRO A 25 3.02 -5.40 47.48
N SER A 26 2.47 -4.29 48.00
CA SER A 26 2.87 -3.42 49.14
C SER A 26 4.31 -2.99 49.48
N ALA A 27 4.48 -1.66 49.55
CA ALA A 27 4.78 -0.85 50.76
C ALA A 27 6.07 0.01 50.74
N GLY A 28 5.88 1.29 51.06
CA GLY A 28 6.91 2.23 51.50
C GLY A 28 6.42 3.69 51.42
N PRO A 29 6.17 4.39 52.54
CA PRO A 29 5.95 5.83 52.54
C PRO A 29 7.29 6.58 52.76
N THR A 30 7.34 7.86 52.37
CA THR A 30 7.92 9.00 53.14
C THR A 30 8.57 10.07 52.26
N SER A 31 8.19 11.32 52.57
CA SER A 31 8.87 12.62 52.36
C SER A 31 8.62 13.44 51.09
N SER A 32 7.91 14.55 51.32
CA SER A 32 7.96 15.80 50.55
C SER A 32 9.35 16.45 50.55
N PRO A 33 9.64 17.28 49.54
CA PRO A 33 9.92 18.68 49.87
C PRO A 33 9.17 19.71 49.01
N SER A 34 8.94 20.86 49.63
CA SER A 34 8.61 22.15 49.00
C SER A 34 9.68 22.58 47.99
N GLY A 35 9.28 23.26 46.92
CA GLY A 35 10.20 24.13 46.20
C GLY A 35 9.82 24.45 44.75
N SER A 36 9.43 25.71 44.54
CA SER A 36 9.68 26.51 43.33
C SER A 36 8.76 26.33 42.12
N VAL A 37 7.85 27.31 41.99
CA VAL A 37 7.16 27.75 40.77
C VAL A 37 8.09 27.81 39.55
N PRO A 38 7.71 27.21 38.40
CA PRO A 38 8.28 27.57 37.11
C PRO A 38 7.50 28.76 36.52
N SER A 39 8.24 29.81 36.17
CA SER A 39 7.77 30.94 35.39
C SER A 39 7.18 30.50 34.06
N THR A 40 5.97 30.96 33.76
CA THR A 40 5.38 30.93 32.41
C THR A 40 6.33 31.60 31.41
N PRO A 41 6.78 30.91 30.35
CA PRO A 41 7.37 31.59 29.21
C PRO A 41 6.26 32.35 28.48
N VAL A 42 6.48 33.66 28.30
CA VAL A 42 5.69 34.48 27.39
C VAL A 42 5.82 33.86 26.00
N ALA A 43 4.70 33.37 25.45
CA ALA A 43 4.63 32.90 24.09
C ALA A 43 4.81 34.10 23.15
N THR A 44 6.04 34.30 22.67
CA THR A 44 6.30 35.10 21.48
C THR A 44 5.57 34.42 20.33
N SER A 45 4.50 35.05 19.85
CA SER A 45 3.78 34.63 18.66
C SER A 45 4.73 34.71 17.46
N ALA A 46 5.35 33.57 17.12
CA ALA A 46 6.01 33.41 15.84
C ALA A 46 4.95 33.60 14.74
N PRO A 47 5.24 34.34 13.67
CA PRO A 47 4.32 34.46 12.54
C PRO A 47 4.05 33.05 12.01
N ALA A 48 2.76 32.72 11.88
CA ALA A 48 2.32 31.50 11.24
C ALA A 48 3.00 31.40 9.87
N PRO A 49 3.63 30.26 9.52
CA PRO A 49 4.10 30.09 8.16
C PRO A 49 2.88 30.24 7.27
N THR A 50 2.95 31.21 6.36
CA THR A 50 2.02 31.36 5.25
C THR A 50 1.94 29.99 4.60
N GLY A 51 0.82 29.30 4.83
CA GLY A 51 0.54 28.01 4.23
C GLY A 51 0.62 28.21 2.73
N SER A 52 1.76 27.82 2.16
CA SER A 52 1.88 27.57 0.75
C SER A 52 0.80 26.54 0.46
N THR A 53 -0.29 26.99 -0.14
CA THR A 53 -1.24 26.10 -0.78
C THR A 53 -0.48 25.49 -1.94
N ALA A 54 0.30 24.46 -1.63
CA ALA A 54 0.91 23.60 -2.63
C ALA A 54 -0.26 23.09 -3.47
N ALA A 55 -0.24 23.43 -4.76
CA ALA A 55 -1.15 22.84 -5.72
C ALA A 55 -1.15 21.33 -5.48
N ALA A 56 -2.33 20.75 -5.28
CA ALA A 56 -2.45 19.32 -5.07
C ALA A 56 -1.65 18.62 -6.18
N PRO A 57 -0.61 17.83 -5.86
CA PRO A 57 0.23 17.26 -6.88
C PRO A 57 -0.65 16.40 -7.78
N GLY A 58 -0.63 16.72 -9.08
CA GLY A 58 -1.33 15.96 -10.08
C GLY A 58 -0.82 14.52 -10.14
N VAL A 59 -1.48 13.70 -10.94
CA VAL A 59 -0.98 12.35 -11.25
C VAL A 59 0.44 12.48 -11.81
N VAL A 60 1.37 11.74 -11.22
CA VAL A 60 2.70 11.50 -11.76
C VAL A 60 2.57 10.38 -12.78
N ASP A 61 2.91 10.67 -14.04
CA ASP A 61 2.98 9.72 -15.13
C ASP A 61 4.44 9.53 -15.51
N TYR A 62 4.95 8.30 -15.41
CA TYR A 62 6.34 7.97 -15.75
C TYR A 62 6.52 7.67 -17.25
N GLY A 63 5.46 7.77 -18.05
CA GLY A 63 5.50 7.57 -19.50
C GLY A 63 5.65 6.11 -19.89
N ASP A 64 6.01 5.89 -21.16
CA ASP A 64 6.09 4.55 -21.76
C ASP A 64 7.20 3.68 -21.17
N ASP A 65 8.22 4.30 -20.56
CA ASP A 65 9.34 3.58 -19.95
C ASP A 65 9.05 3.07 -18.53
N GLU A 66 8.00 3.61 -17.89
CA GLU A 66 7.66 3.37 -16.47
C GLU A 66 8.87 3.61 -15.54
N VAL A 67 8.75 3.28 -14.25
CA VAL A 67 9.89 3.17 -13.34
C VAL A 67 10.04 1.71 -12.92
N THR A 68 11.14 1.08 -13.32
CA THR A 68 11.49 -0.29 -12.92
C THR A 68 12.27 -0.28 -11.60
N VAL A 69 11.72 -0.96 -10.60
CA VAL A 69 12.33 -1.15 -9.29
C VAL A 69 12.82 -2.60 -9.19
N SER A 70 14.11 -2.80 -9.46
CA SER A 70 14.78 -4.12 -9.44
C SER A 70 15.51 -4.41 -8.13
N LYS A 71 15.86 -3.35 -7.38
CA LYS A 71 16.44 -3.41 -6.04
C LYS A 71 15.86 -2.30 -5.16
N PRO A 72 15.91 -2.43 -3.82
CA PRO A 72 15.29 -1.45 -2.93
C PRO A 72 15.75 0.00 -3.11
N SER A 73 16.98 0.24 -3.59
CA SER A 73 17.48 1.60 -3.85
C SER A 73 16.78 2.28 -5.03
N ASP A 74 16.23 1.51 -5.98
CA ASP A 74 15.62 2.05 -7.21
C ASP A 74 14.32 2.80 -6.94
N ALA A 75 13.67 2.56 -5.79
CA ALA A 75 12.48 3.31 -5.40
C ALA A 75 12.73 4.81 -5.22
N GLY A 76 14.00 5.25 -5.11
CA GLY A 76 14.36 6.67 -5.19
C GLY A 76 14.11 7.32 -6.56
N GLN A 77 13.89 6.52 -7.61
CA GLN A 77 13.53 6.98 -8.95
C GLN A 77 12.04 7.33 -9.06
N LEU A 78 11.21 6.99 -8.07
CA LEU A 78 9.78 7.33 -8.00
C LEU A 78 9.58 8.81 -7.64
N THR A 79 10.19 9.69 -8.43
CA THR A 79 10.18 11.14 -8.20
C THR A 79 8.74 11.68 -8.29
N GLY A 80 8.34 12.48 -7.29
CA GLY A 80 6.99 13.03 -7.19
C GLY A 80 5.97 12.08 -6.53
N ALA A 81 6.28 10.79 -6.36
CA ALA A 81 5.44 9.90 -5.55
C ALA A 81 5.57 10.21 -4.05
N PRO A 82 4.53 9.92 -3.24
CA PRO A 82 4.66 9.98 -1.78
C PRO A 82 5.73 9.03 -1.22
N ASP A 83 6.45 9.48 -0.19
CA ASP A 83 7.48 8.66 0.47
C ASP A 83 6.94 7.32 0.99
N ASP A 84 5.69 7.30 1.45
CA ASP A 84 5.04 6.08 1.95
C ASP A 84 4.70 5.09 0.83
N PHE A 85 4.48 5.56 -0.41
CA PHE A 85 4.34 4.72 -1.59
C PHE A 85 5.69 4.12 -1.98
N ALA A 86 6.75 4.94 -2.04
CA ALA A 86 8.09 4.43 -2.32
C ALA A 86 8.56 3.43 -1.24
N ALA A 87 8.21 3.65 0.03
CA ALA A 87 8.44 2.68 1.10
C ALA A 87 7.64 1.38 0.90
N PHE A 88 6.37 1.48 0.50
CA PHE A 88 5.53 0.34 0.16
C PHE A 88 6.12 -0.49 -0.98
N ILE A 89 6.54 0.13 -2.09
CA ILE A 89 7.13 -0.57 -3.25
C ILE A 89 8.43 -1.29 -2.89
N ARG A 90 9.29 -0.68 -2.06
CA ARG A 90 10.51 -1.36 -1.55
C ARG A 90 10.17 -2.60 -0.74
N ALA A 91 9.18 -2.49 0.15
CA ALA A 91 8.74 -3.62 0.96
C ALA A 91 8.11 -4.71 0.09
N GLU A 92 7.29 -4.32 -0.89
CA GLU A 92 6.68 -5.25 -1.84
C GLU A 92 7.74 -6.02 -2.61
N LEU A 93 8.71 -5.32 -3.21
CA LEU A 93 9.80 -5.94 -3.94
C LEU A 93 10.56 -6.94 -3.07
N ALA A 94 10.87 -6.56 -1.83
CA ALA A 94 11.55 -7.45 -0.89
C ALA A 94 10.72 -8.71 -0.58
N ARG A 95 9.39 -8.60 -0.45
CA ARG A 95 8.51 -9.77 -0.28
C ARG A 95 8.52 -10.67 -1.50
N GLN A 96 8.43 -10.09 -2.70
CA GLN A 96 8.39 -10.84 -3.96
C GLN A 96 9.72 -11.57 -4.21
N GLN A 97 10.86 -10.90 -3.97
CA GLN A 97 12.20 -11.49 -4.13
C GLN A 97 12.58 -12.48 -3.03
N ALA A 98 11.91 -12.46 -1.88
CA ALA A 98 12.09 -13.46 -0.83
C ALA A 98 11.31 -14.75 -1.09
N SER A 99 10.33 -14.73 -2.00
CA SER A 99 9.61 -15.92 -2.44
C SER A 99 10.59 -16.89 -3.13
N LYS A 100 10.51 -18.17 -2.78
CA LYS A 100 11.27 -19.22 -3.47
C LYS A 100 10.33 -19.95 -4.41
N ASP A 101 10.61 -19.82 -5.70
CA ASP A 101 9.95 -20.58 -6.76
C ASP A 101 11.03 -21.35 -7.52
N ASP A 102 10.89 -22.67 -7.61
CA ASP A 102 11.88 -23.54 -8.26
C ASP A 102 11.87 -23.41 -9.80
N VAL A 103 10.82 -22.80 -10.36
CA VAL A 103 10.66 -22.54 -11.80
C VAL A 103 11.03 -21.10 -12.12
N CYS A 104 10.60 -20.14 -11.29
CA CYS A 104 10.88 -18.72 -11.45
C CYS A 104 12.08 -18.29 -10.61
N THR A 105 13.29 -18.63 -11.08
CA THR A 105 14.53 -18.46 -10.30
C THR A 105 15.12 -17.05 -10.34
N GLU A 106 14.85 -16.25 -11.37
CA GLU A 106 15.29 -14.85 -11.42
C GLU A 106 14.47 -13.97 -10.47
N LYS A 107 15.05 -12.83 -10.13
CA LYS A 107 14.44 -11.90 -9.17
C LYS A 107 13.28 -11.14 -9.79
N ALA A 108 12.21 -11.03 -9.02
CA ALA A 108 11.09 -10.16 -9.36
C ALA A 108 11.50 -8.68 -9.43
N GLU A 109 10.83 -7.94 -10.29
CA GLU A 109 10.91 -6.51 -10.53
C GLU A 109 9.50 -5.92 -10.41
N ILE A 110 9.40 -4.71 -9.89
CA ILE A 110 8.13 -3.96 -9.85
C ILE A 110 8.25 -2.79 -10.80
N HIS A 111 7.31 -2.68 -11.74
CA HIS A 111 7.21 -1.53 -12.63
C HIS A 111 6.09 -0.61 -12.14
N VAL A 112 6.35 0.69 -12.09
CA VAL A 112 5.38 1.70 -11.69
C VAL A 112 5.13 2.63 -12.86
N ALA A 113 3.89 2.65 -13.36
CA ALA A 113 3.49 3.47 -14.49
C ALA A 113 2.99 4.85 -14.05
N ARG A 114 2.08 4.89 -13.07
CA ARG A 114 1.44 6.13 -12.60
C ARG A 114 1.21 6.13 -11.11
N VAL A 115 1.31 7.30 -10.49
CA VAL A 115 0.98 7.51 -9.08
C VAL A 115 0.13 8.77 -8.94
N ASP A 116 -1.04 8.62 -8.36
CA ASP A 116 -1.80 9.72 -7.78
C ASP A 116 -1.46 9.84 -6.30
N PRO A 117 -0.80 10.93 -5.86
CA PRO A 117 -0.40 11.12 -4.46
C PRO A 117 -1.55 11.08 -3.46
N ARG A 118 -2.80 11.21 -3.93
CA ARG A 118 -4.01 11.07 -3.10
C ARG A 118 -4.29 9.62 -2.67
N GLY A 119 -3.60 8.63 -3.24
CA GLY A 119 -3.65 7.25 -2.76
C GLY A 119 -3.99 6.20 -3.81
N TRP A 120 -3.64 6.41 -5.09
CA TRP A 120 -3.81 5.40 -6.15
C TRP A 120 -2.54 5.29 -6.98
N ALA A 121 -2.24 4.10 -7.48
CA ALA A 121 -1.14 3.88 -8.42
C ALA A 121 -1.42 2.68 -9.32
N SER A 122 -0.75 2.64 -10.46
CA SER A 122 -0.81 1.55 -11.45
C SER A 122 0.58 1.15 -11.89
N GLY A 123 0.74 -0.12 -12.26
CA GLY A 123 2.01 -0.67 -12.74
C GLY A 123 1.90 -2.18 -12.87
N GLY A 124 2.95 -2.91 -12.50
CA GLY A 124 2.95 -4.37 -12.54
C GLY A 124 4.09 -5.02 -11.80
N LEU A 125 3.98 -6.33 -11.65
CA LEU A 125 5.06 -7.21 -11.20
C LEU A 125 5.56 -7.98 -12.42
N PHE A 126 6.87 -8.07 -12.58
CA PHE A 126 7.50 -8.87 -13.62
C PHE A 126 8.56 -9.75 -12.98
N ILE A 127 8.59 -11.01 -13.36
CA ILE A 127 9.73 -11.88 -13.10
C ILE A 127 10.30 -12.20 -14.48
N PRO A 128 11.61 -11.99 -14.71
CA PRO A 128 12.27 -12.54 -15.89
C PRO A 128 11.91 -14.03 -16.03
N GLN A 129 12.01 -14.65 -17.22
CA GLN A 129 11.55 -16.02 -17.55
C GLN A 129 10.08 -16.42 -17.30
N CYS A 130 9.35 -15.77 -16.39
CA CYS A 130 8.00 -16.16 -15.98
C CYS A 130 6.92 -15.17 -16.42
N GLY A 131 7.32 -13.99 -16.88
CA GLY A 131 6.40 -12.95 -17.28
C GLY A 131 5.91 -12.13 -16.08
N GLY A 132 4.79 -11.46 -16.26
CA GLY A 132 4.30 -10.52 -15.27
C GLY A 132 2.79 -10.37 -15.27
N ASN A 133 2.32 -9.56 -14.33
CA ASN A 133 0.94 -9.15 -14.22
C ASN A 133 0.88 -7.64 -14.01
N ALA A 134 -0.17 -7.02 -14.54
CA ALA A 134 -0.52 -5.67 -14.15
C ALA A 134 -0.98 -5.68 -12.69
N ALA A 135 -0.84 -4.53 -12.04
CA ALA A 135 -1.18 -4.30 -10.66
C ALA A 135 -1.81 -2.91 -10.48
N LEU A 136 -2.76 -2.84 -9.56
CA LEU A 136 -3.32 -1.59 -9.08
C LEU A 136 -3.15 -1.52 -7.57
N TRP A 137 -2.64 -0.39 -7.11
CA TRP A 137 -2.43 -0.12 -5.70
C TRP A 137 -3.33 1.03 -5.24
N ALA A 138 -3.86 0.89 -4.04
CA ALA A 138 -4.66 1.93 -3.42
C ALA A 138 -4.34 2.06 -1.93
N LYS A 139 -4.51 3.28 -1.40
CA LYS A 139 -4.39 3.55 0.03
C LYS A 139 -5.69 3.18 0.74
N VAL A 140 -5.64 2.12 1.55
CA VAL A 140 -6.78 1.56 2.28
C VAL A 140 -6.50 1.65 3.78
N GLY A 141 -7.28 2.47 4.48
CA GLY A 141 -7.08 2.69 5.93
C GLY A 141 -5.74 3.34 6.24
N GLY A 142 -5.25 4.23 5.35
CA GLY A 142 -3.98 4.93 5.52
C GLY A 142 -2.74 4.17 5.06
N ALA A 143 -2.86 2.89 4.66
CA ALA A 143 -1.75 2.08 4.17
C ALA A 143 -1.95 1.68 2.71
N TRP A 144 -0.86 1.67 1.94
CA TRP A 144 -0.86 1.17 0.57
C TRP A 144 -1.06 -0.35 0.54
N LYS A 145 -1.88 -0.80 -0.41
CA LYS A 145 -2.14 -2.21 -0.68
C LYS A 145 -2.27 -2.45 -2.17
N GLU A 146 -1.83 -3.61 -2.62
CA GLU A 146 -2.30 -4.15 -3.89
C GLU A 146 -3.78 -4.53 -3.73
N VAL A 147 -4.62 -3.96 -4.59
CA VAL A 147 -6.07 -4.17 -4.57
C VAL A 147 -6.56 -4.92 -5.79
N TRP A 148 -5.69 -5.08 -6.78
CA TRP A 148 -5.88 -5.92 -7.94
C TRP A 148 -4.54 -6.28 -8.57
N ALA A 149 -4.46 -7.50 -9.07
CA ALA A 149 -3.36 -8.01 -9.88
C ALA A 149 -3.93 -8.96 -10.93
N GLY A 150 -3.44 -8.88 -12.17
CA GLY A 150 -3.91 -9.77 -13.22
C GLY A 150 -3.29 -9.52 -14.59
N GLN A 151 -3.53 -10.46 -15.51
CA GLN A 151 -3.13 -10.36 -16.91
C GLN A 151 -4.25 -9.85 -17.83
N THR A 152 -5.44 -9.60 -17.28
CA THR A 152 -6.59 -9.05 -18.00
C THR A 152 -6.92 -7.65 -17.48
N LEU A 153 -7.92 -6.99 -18.04
CA LEU A 153 -8.44 -5.76 -17.45
C LEU A 153 -9.09 -6.04 -16.08
N PRO A 154 -9.05 -5.06 -15.15
CA PRO A 154 -9.71 -5.16 -13.86
C PRO A 154 -11.24 -5.13 -14.02
N ASP A 155 -11.94 -5.78 -13.08
CA ASP A 155 -13.40 -5.65 -13.00
C ASP A 155 -13.80 -4.22 -12.65
N CYS A 156 -14.84 -3.70 -13.31
CA CYS A 156 -15.37 -2.37 -13.01
C CYS A 156 -15.82 -2.23 -11.54
N SER A 157 -16.21 -3.34 -10.90
CA SER A 157 -16.59 -3.37 -9.48
C SER A 157 -15.39 -3.07 -8.56
N ILE A 158 -14.20 -3.56 -8.89
CA ILE A 158 -12.97 -3.28 -8.15
C ILE A 158 -12.61 -1.81 -8.28
N LEU A 159 -12.59 -1.28 -9.50
CA LEU A 159 -12.27 0.13 -9.74
C LEU A 159 -13.21 1.07 -8.99
N LYS A 160 -14.52 0.80 -9.02
CA LYS A 160 -15.54 1.57 -8.29
C LYS A 160 -15.40 1.43 -6.77
N LYS A 161 -15.16 0.22 -6.26
CA LYS A 161 -14.99 -0.06 -4.83
C LYS A 161 -13.85 0.78 -4.23
N TYR A 162 -12.74 0.89 -4.95
CA TYR A 162 -11.58 1.66 -4.50
C TYR A 162 -11.54 3.09 -5.05
N ARG A 163 -12.56 3.50 -5.81
CA ARG A 163 -12.71 4.84 -6.40
C ARG A 163 -11.49 5.26 -7.22
N PHE A 164 -10.99 4.36 -8.06
CA PHE A 164 -9.84 4.67 -8.91
C PHE A 164 -10.17 5.85 -9.84
N PRO A 165 -9.30 6.88 -9.92
CA PRO A 165 -9.39 7.87 -10.98
C PRO A 165 -9.19 7.22 -12.34
N VAL A 166 -9.92 7.70 -13.36
CA VAL A 166 -9.78 7.23 -14.76
C VAL A 166 -8.33 7.31 -15.25
N ALA A 167 -7.60 8.35 -14.85
CA ALA A 167 -6.19 8.55 -15.20
C ALA A 167 -5.26 7.42 -14.70
N ILE A 168 -5.60 6.76 -13.59
CA ILE A 168 -4.85 5.62 -13.06
C ILE A 168 -5.34 4.30 -13.65
N ALA A 169 -6.67 4.15 -13.81
CA ALA A 169 -7.28 2.90 -14.26
C ALA A 169 -7.24 2.66 -15.78
N GLN A 170 -6.61 3.54 -16.57
CA GLN A 170 -6.47 3.42 -18.03
C GLN A 170 -7.79 3.40 -18.83
N GLY A 171 -8.90 3.83 -18.23
CA GLY A 171 -10.12 4.20 -18.96
C GLY A 171 -11.06 3.07 -19.41
N THR A 172 -10.70 1.79 -19.27
CA THR A 172 -11.61 0.65 -19.52
C THR A 172 -11.57 -0.38 -18.39
N CYS A 173 -12.59 -1.22 -18.31
CA CYS A 173 -12.71 -2.29 -17.31
C CYS A 173 -13.64 -3.40 -17.80
N VAL A 174 -13.64 -4.54 -17.11
CA VAL A 174 -14.51 -5.68 -17.43
C VAL A 174 -15.80 -5.63 -16.60
N GLN A 175 -16.93 -5.81 -17.26
CA GLN A 175 -18.23 -6.03 -16.64
C GLN A 175 -19.01 -7.09 -17.41
N GLY A 176 -19.41 -8.17 -16.73
CA GLY A 176 -20.16 -9.27 -17.36
C GLY A 176 -19.40 -9.94 -18.51
N GLY A 177 -18.07 -10.02 -18.41
CA GLY A 177 -17.19 -10.61 -19.43
C GLY A 177 -16.96 -9.74 -20.66
N LYS A 178 -17.37 -8.47 -20.64
CA LYS A 178 -17.14 -7.50 -21.72
C LYS A 178 -16.27 -6.36 -21.24
N GLU A 179 -15.33 -5.93 -22.07
CA GLU A 179 -14.64 -4.66 -21.88
C GLU A 179 -15.61 -3.51 -22.17
N ILE A 180 -15.67 -2.57 -21.23
CA ILE A 180 -16.49 -1.36 -21.32
C ILE A 180 -15.68 -0.14 -20.88
N PRO A 181 -16.07 1.08 -21.30
CA PRO A 181 -15.48 2.30 -20.75
C PRO A 181 -15.66 2.38 -19.23
N TYR A 182 -14.57 2.67 -18.53
CA TYR A 182 -14.59 2.97 -17.11
C TYR A 182 -14.87 4.45 -16.89
N THR A 183 -15.91 4.72 -16.09
CA THR A 183 -16.24 6.05 -15.60
C THR A 183 -16.22 5.98 -14.08
N ALA A 184 -15.44 6.89 -13.47
CA ALA A 184 -15.22 6.99 -12.04
C ALA A 184 -16.35 7.75 -11.33
#